data_AF-D4BSK5-F1
#
_entry.id   AF-D4BSK5-F1
#
_cell.length_a   1.000
_cell.length_b   1.000
_cell.length_c   1.000
_cell.angle_alpha   90.00
_cell.angle_beta   90.00
_cell.angle_gamma   90.00
#
_symmetry.space_group_name_H-M   'P 1'
#
loop_
_entity.id
_entity.type
_entity.pdbx_description
1 polymer ?
#
loop_
_entity_poly.entity_id
_entity_poly.type
_entity_poly.pdbx_seq_one_letter_code
_entity_poly.pdbx_strand_id
1 'polypeptide(L)'
;RLEEHVAYVSHISHITSFALANTVLEKEKEDEAIFELASGGFESTVRLAKSNPSMWVPIFKENKENVLDVLNEHISQLRKFKACLEKENWEYLEELIEGANGIRRILK
;
A
#
# COMPACT_ATOMS: atom_id res chain seq x y z
N ARG A 1 7.24 21.46 0.37
CA ARG A 1 8.40 21.20 -0.52
C ARG A 1 9.33 20.09 -0.03
N LEU A 2 9.80 20.04 1.24
CA LEU A 2 10.54 18.84 1.75
C LEU A 2 9.60 17.81 2.41
N GLU A 3 8.64 18.29 3.21
CA GLU A 3 7.61 17.47 3.90
C GLU A 3 6.70 16.72 2.93
N GLU A 4 6.51 17.27 1.73
CA GLU A 4 5.72 16.69 0.64
C GLU A 4 6.44 15.45 0.10
N HIS A 5 7.74 15.52 -0.20
CA HIS A 5 8.52 14.37 -0.65
C HIS A 5 8.63 13.27 0.40
N VAL A 6 8.71 13.64 1.69
CA VAL A 6 8.70 12.66 2.80
C VAL A 6 7.33 11.99 2.94
N ALA A 7 6.23 12.74 2.75
CA ALA A 7 4.88 12.16 2.71
C ALA A 7 4.72 11.15 1.57
N TYR A 8 5.18 11.52 0.37
CA TYR A 8 5.02 10.75 -0.86
C TYR A 8 5.72 9.39 -0.84
N VAL A 9 6.84 9.26 -0.13
CA VAL A 9 7.62 8.01 -0.15
C VAL A 9 7.63 7.29 1.19
N SER A 10 7.72 8.00 2.30
CA SER A 10 7.82 7.39 3.63
C SER A 10 6.45 7.12 4.25
N HIS A 11 5.60 8.14 4.38
CA HIS A 11 4.36 8.02 5.16
C HIS A 11 3.34 7.10 4.51
N ILE A 12 3.16 7.20 3.19
CA ILE A 12 2.23 6.33 2.46
C ILE A 12 2.66 4.86 2.55
N SER A 13 3.96 4.57 2.47
CA SER A 13 4.47 3.20 2.58
C SER A 13 4.09 2.56 3.91
N HIS A 14 4.14 3.32 5.02
CA HIS A 14 3.67 2.84 6.31
C HIS A 14 2.16 2.59 6.33
N ILE A 15 1.34 3.53 5.84
CA ILE A 15 -0.12 3.37 5.77
C ILE A 15 -0.50 2.15 4.93
N THR A 16 0.07 1.98 3.75
CA THR A 16 -0.17 0.83 2.87
C THR A 16 0.21 -0.47 3.57
N SER A 17 1.33 -0.50 4.29
CA SER A 17 1.76 -1.68 5.05
C SER A 17 0.79 -2.04 6.17
N PHE A 18 0.35 -1.06 6.97
CA PHE A 18 -0.66 -1.27 8.01
C PHE A 18 -2.00 -1.74 7.43
N ALA A 19 -2.46 -1.12 6.34
CA ALA A 19 -3.71 -1.47 5.68
C ALA A 19 -3.68 -2.90 5.11
N LEU A 20 -2.57 -3.28 4.48
CA LEU A 20 -2.39 -4.64 3.94
C LEU A 20 -2.35 -5.69 5.05
N ALA A 21 -1.64 -5.42 6.16
CA ALA A 21 -1.62 -6.31 7.32
C ALA A 21 -3.03 -6.48 7.93
N ASN A 22 -3.77 -5.39 8.12
CA ASN A 22 -5.14 -5.43 8.61
C ASN A 22 -6.08 -6.19 7.67
N THR A 23 -5.89 -6.09 6.35
CA THR A 23 -6.70 -6.82 5.37
C THR A 23 -6.52 -8.33 5.52
N VAL A 24 -5.28 -8.79 5.70
CA VAL A 24 -4.99 -10.21 5.92
C VAL A 24 -5.52 -10.69 7.27
N LEU A 25 -5.32 -9.92 8.34
CA LEU A 25 -5.86 -10.24 9.67
C LEU A 25 -7.39 -10.34 9.66
N GLU A 26 -8.08 -9.49 8.90
CA GLU A 26 -9.54 -9.57 8.79
C GLU A 26 -9.99 -10.80 7.99
N LYS A 27 -9.25 -11.16 6.94
CA LYS A 27 -9.53 -12.35 6.13
C LYS A 27 -9.21 -13.65 6.87
N GLU A 28 -8.21 -13.65 7.73
CA GLU A 28 -7.85 -14.82 8.53
C GLU A 28 -8.94 -15.21 9.54
N LYS A 29 -9.70 -14.25 10.08
CA LYS A 29 -10.88 -14.56 10.90
C LYS A 29 -11.90 -15.44 10.17
N GLU A 30 -11.85 -15.46 8.84
CA GLU A 30 -12.69 -16.28 7.98
C GLU A 30 -12.01 -17.61 7.57
N ASP A 31 -10.66 -17.70 7.64
CA ASP A 31 -9.86 -18.86 7.22
C ASP A 31 -8.45 -18.88 7.86
N GLU A 32 -8.23 -19.81 8.81
CA GLU A 32 -6.97 -19.96 9.55
C GLU A 32 -5.77 -20.38 8.67
N ALA A 33 -6.01 -20.91 7.44
CA ALA A 33 -4.95 -21.38 6.55
C ALA A 33 -4.14 -20.24 5.88
N ILE A 34 -4.62 -19.00 5.96
CA ILE A 34 -4.03 -17.84 5.26
C ILE A 34 -2.62 -17.51 5.79
N PHE A 35 -2.34 -17.72 7.08
CA PHE A 35 -1.02 -17.44 7.65
C PHE A 35 0.06 -18.44 7.23
N GLU A 36 -0.31 -19.70 6.99
CA GLU A 36 0.65 -20.71 6.53
C GLU A 36 1.11 -20.45 5.08
N LEU A 37 0.23 -19.86 4.27
CA LEU A 37 0.51 -19.47 2.88
C LEU A 37 1.24 -18.11 2.75
N ALA A 38 1.18 -17.27 3.79
CA ALA A 38 1.81 -15.95 3.80
C ALA A 38 3.35 -15.98 4.00
N SER A 39 4.00 -17.13 3.79
CA SER A 39 5.42 -17.32 4.08
C SER A 39 6.33 -16.56 3.11
N GLY A 40 7.16 -15.67 3.68
CA GLY A 40 8.25 -14.95 3.01
C GLY A 40 7.86 -13.66 2.27
N GLY A 41 7.13 -13.77 1.15
CA GLY A 41 6.84 -12.63 0.27
C GLY A 41 5.94 -11.57 0.94
N PHE A 42 4.91 -12.04 1.64
CA PHE A 42 4.00 -11.17 2.38
C PHE A 42 4.73 -10.47 3.53
N GLU A 43 5.53 -11.19 4.33
CA GLU A 43 6.30 -10.59 5.44
C GLU A 43 7.17 -9.42 4.99
N SER A 44 7.84 -9.54 3.84
CA SER A 44 8.65 -8.46 3.28
C SER A 44 7.81 -7.23 2.89
N THR A 45 6.59 -7.46 2.40
CA THR A 45 5.65 -6.42 1.96
C THR A 45 5.02 -5.70 3.14
N VAL A 46 4.67 -6.42 4.22
CA VAL A 46 4.10 -5.83 5.44
C VAL A 46 5.13 -5.48 6.52
N ARG A 47 6.43 -5.47 6.19
CA ARG A 47 7.51 -5.24 7.17
C ARG A 47 7.31 -3.96 8.00
N LEU A 48 6.80 -2.89 7.38
CA LEU A 48 6.60 -1.60 8.05
C LEU A 48 5.43 -1.61 9.04
N ALA A 49 4.50 -2.55 8.91
CA ALA A 49 3.36 -2.70 9.82
C ALA A 49 3.78 -3.07 11.26
N LYS A 50 5.02 -3.55 11.46
CA LYS A 50 5.60 -3.84 12.78
C LYS A 50 6.05 -2.57 13.53
N SER A 51 5.94 -1.39 12.92
CA SER A 51 6.36 -0.11 13.52
C SER A 51 5.39 0.42 14.60
N ASN A 52 5.90 1.25 15.50
CA ASN A 52 5.17 1.64 16.72
C ASN A 52 4.06 2.68 16.44
N PRO A 53 2.78 2.43 16.82
CA PRO A 53 1.69 3.39 16.63
C PRO A 53 1.92 4.75 17.30
N SER A 54 2.55 4.78 18.47
CA SER A 54 2.86 6.02 19.21
C SER A 54 3.83 6.94 18.47
N MET A 55 4.60 6.40 17.52
CA MET A 55 5.45 7.17 16.62
C MET A 55 4.68 7.70 15.41
N TRP A 56 3.88 6.85 14.76
CA TRP A 56 3.27 7.18 13.47
C TRP A 56 2.00 8.03 13.57
N VAL A 57 1.20 7.86 14.62
CA VAL A 57 -0.02 8.66 14.79
C VAL A 57 0.28 10.17 14.88
N PRO A 58 1.25 10.64 15.69
CA PRO A 58 1.66 12.05 15.69
C PRO A 58 2.16 12.53 14.32
N ILE A 59 2.98 11.74 13.62
CA ILE A 59 3.52 12.08 12.29
C ILE A 59 2.38 12.28 11.27
N PHE A 60 1.39 11.38 11.27
CA PHE A 60 0.22 11.52 10.39
C PHE A 60 -0.65 12.71 10.77
N LYS A 61 -0.76 13.04 12.06
CA LYS A 61 -1.49 14.23 12.52
C LYS A 61 -0.81 15.52 12.07
N GLU A 62 0.51 15.60 12.22
CA GLU A 62 1.31 16.78 11.86
C GLU A 62 1.28 17.03 10.35
N ASN A 63 1.36 15.97 9.54
CA ASN A 63 1.41 16.06 8.08
C ASN A 63 0.10 15.62 7.38
N LYS A 64 -1.05 15.84 8.05
CA LYS A 64 -2.35 15.29 7.66
C LYS A 64 -2.74 15.59 6.20
N GLU A 65 -2.61 16.84 5.76
CA GLU A 65 -3.10 17.25 4.44
C GLU A 65 -2.31 16.59 3.31
N ASN A 66 -0.97 16.54 3.40
CA ASN A 66 -0.15 15.85 2.41
C ASN A 66 -0.37 14.32 2.44
N VAL A 67 -0.56 13.75 3.64
CA VAL A 67 -0.89 12.32 3.78
C VAL A 67 -2.23 12.00 3.12
N LEU A 68 -3.24 12.85 3.29
CA LEU A 68 -4.55 12.68 2.64
C LEU A 68 -4.45 12.76 1.11
N ASP A 69 -3.71 13.72 0.58
CA ASP A 69 -3.49 13.86 -0.87
C ASP A 69 -2.91 12.58 -1.47
N VAL A 70 -1.78 12.11 -0.92
CA VAL A 70 -1.11 10.89 -1.39
C VAL A 70 -1.96 9.64 -1.18
N LEU A 71 -2.67 9.54 -0.06
CA LEU A 71 -3.56 8.42 0.22
C LEU A 71 -4.73 8.36 -0.77
N ASN A 72 -5.29 9.50 -1.17
CA ASN A 72 -6.33 9.56 -2.18
C ASN A 72 -5.83 9.03 -3.53
N GLU A 73 -4.62 9.43 -3.95
CA GLU A 73 -4.02 8.90 -5.16
C GLU A 73 -3.78 7.38 -5.06
N HIS A 74 -3.27 6.90 -3.92
CA HIS A 74 -3.08 5.46 -3.72
C HIS A 74 -4.40 4.67 -3.78
N ILE A 75 -5.46 5.18 -3.13
CA ILE A 75 -6.80 4.60 -3.22
C ILE A 75 -7.31 4.60 -4.66
N SER A 76 -7.06 5.67 -5.42
CA SER A 76 -7.42 5.75 -6.84
C SER A 76 -6.74 4.64 -7.66
N GLN A 77 -5.44 4.41 -7.44
CA GLN A 77 -4.71 3.30 -8.07
C GLN A 77 -5.32 1.94 -7.71
N LEU A 78 -5.58 1.67 -6.42
CA LEU A 78 -6.22 0.41 -6.00
C LEU A 78 -7.61 0.22 -6.64
N ARG A 79 -8.40 1.28 -6.78
CA ARG A 79 -9.70 1.24 -7.45
C ARG A 79 -9.59 0.92 -8.94
N LYS A 80 -8.55 1.40 -9.64
CA LYS A 80 -8.30 1.04 -11.04
C LYS A 80 -8.03 -0.46 -11.17
N PHE A 81 -7.13 -1.01 -10.36
CA PHE A 81 -6.88 -2.46 -10.32
C PHE A 81 -8.15 -3.27 -10.05
N LYS A 82 -8.92 -2.89 -9.02
CA LYS A 82 -10.21 -3.53 -8.71
C LYS A 82 -11.17 -3.47 -9.90
N ALA A 83 -11.31 -2.31 -10.54
CA ALA A 83 -12.19 -2.14 -11.68
C ALA A 83 -11.77 -2.97 -12.91
N CYS A 84 -10.46 -3.15 -13.14
CA CYS A 84 -9.99 -4.05 -14.19
C CYS A 84 -10.42 -5.49 -13.92
N LEU A 85 -10.28 -5.97 -12.68
CA LEU A 85 -10.68 -7.31 -12.28
C LEU A 85 -12.20 -7.52 -12.39
N GLU A 86 -13.00 -6.56 -11.91
CA GLU A 86 -14.48 -6.64 -11.98
C GLU A 86 -15.03 -6.63 -13.40
N LYS A 87 -14.32 -5.97 -14.33
CA LYS A 87 -14.73 -5.82 -15.73
C LYS A 87 -13.99 -6.75 -16.67
N GLU A 88 -13.12 -7.61 -16.15
CA GLU A 88 -12.25 -8.48 -16.93
C GLU A 88 -11.43 -7.72 -18.01
N ASN A 89 -11.05 -6.47 -17.71
CA ASN A 89 -10.24 -5.64 -18.61
C ASN A 89 -8.75 -5.95 -18.42
N TRP A 90 -8.33 -7.07 -19.01
CA TRP A 90 -6.96 -7.60 -18.89
C TRP A 90 -5.93 -6.72 -19.59
N GLU A 91 -6.28 -6.10 -20.72
CA GLU A 91 -5.39 -5.18 -21.45
C GLU A 91 -5.02 -3.97 -20.56
N TYR A 92 -6.02 -3.32 -19.95
CA TYR A 92 -5.73 -2.18 -19.09
C TYR A 92 -5.03 -2.60 -17.78
N LEU A 93 -5.29 -3.81 -17.27
CA LEU A 93 -4.54 -4.35 -16.14
C LEU A 93 -3.05 -4.49 -16.46
N GLU A 94 -2.72 -5.01 -17.65
CA GLU A 94 -1.34 -5.12 -18.13
C GLU A 94 -0.68 -3.74 -18.23
N GLU A 95 -1.35 -2.76 -18.84
CA GLU A 95 -0.85 -1.37 -18.92
C GLU A 95 -0.55 -0.76 -17.54
N LEU A 96 -1.43 -0.98 -16.55
CA LEU A 96 -1.21 -0.51 -15.18
C LEU A 96 0.04 -1.15 -14.55
N ILE A 97 0.26 -2.44 -14.77
CA ILE A 97 1.43 -3.18 -14.27
C ILE A 97 2.71 -2.70 -14.97
N GLU A 98 2.68 -2.51 -16.29
CA GLU A 98 3.81 -1.98 -17.05
C GLU A 98 4.17 -0.55 -16.62
N GLY A 99 3.17 0.29 -16.40
CA GLY A 99 3.34 1.62 -15.83
C GLY A 99 4.04 1.58 -14.47
N ALA A 100 3.62 0.67 -13.58
CA ALA A 100 4.25 0.47 -12.28
C ALA A 100 5.70 -0.04 -12.39
N ASN A 101 5.99 -0.94 -13.35
CA ASN A 101 7.34 -1.45 -13.62
C ASN A 101 8.34 -0.34 -14.02
N GLY A 102 7.85 0.82 -14.47
CA GLY A 102 8.65 2.02 -14.70
C GLY A 102 9.47 2.46 -13.48
N ILE A 103 9.07 2.09 -12.26
CA ILE A 103 9.80 2.37 -11.01
C ILE A 103 11.24 1.86 -11.04
N ARG A 104 11.54 0.79 -11.80
CA ARG A 104 12.90 0.24 -11.98
C ARG A 104 13.88 1.24 -12.60
N ARG A 105 13.40 2.28 -13.27
CA ARG A 105 14.25 3.35 -13.83
C ARG A 105 14.68 4.35 -12.75
N ILE A 106 13.93 4.39 -11.64
CA ILE A 106 14.12 5.34 -10.53
C ILE A 106 14.93 4.67 -9.41
N LEU A 107 14.63 3.40 -9.11
CA LEU A 107 15.34 2.60 -8.10
C LEU A 107 16.44 1.79 -8.80
N LYS A 108 17.72 2.13 -8.55
CA LYS A 108 18.89 1.36 -9.02
C LYS A 108 19.15 0.15 -8.12
#